data_AF-A0A3D5WJ62-F1
#
_entry.id   AF-A0A3D5WJ62-F1
#
_cell.length_a   1.000
_cell.length_b   1.000
_cell.length_c   1.000
_cell.angle_alpha   90.00
_cell.angle_beta   90.00
_cell.angle_gamma   90.00
#
_symmetry.space_group_name_H-M   'P 1'
#
loop_
_entity.id
_entity.type
_entity.pdbx_description
1 polymer ?
#
loop_
_entity_poly.entity_id
_entity_poly.type
_entity_poly.pdbx_seq_one_letter_code
_entity_poly.pdbx_strand_id
1 'polypeptide(L)'
;TPTMRQLGDDIAAKDFYLEKCTDQFMDIIDEILQLLIDQGRGIEINTAGWKYGLGHPNPHEKILTRYLELGGEILSIGSDAHEAKHLGYSFEQVPAVLSQCGFRYYTEFKDRKPRMIPLS
;
A
#
# COMPACT_ATOMS: atom_id res chain seq x y z
N THR A 1 3.03 9.34 -13.32
CA THR A 1 3.31 9.17 -14.77
C THR A 1 3.00 10.46 -15.52
N PRO A 2 3.43 10.65 -16.79
CA PRO A 2 3.01 11.80 -17.60
C PRO A 2 1.49 11.96 -17.65
N THR A 3 0.75 10.84 -17.77
CA THR A 3 -0.72 10.81 -17.70
C THR A 3 -1.25 11.37 -16.39
N MET A 4 -0.71 10.92 -15.24
CA MET A 4 -1.13 11.44 -13.93
C MET A 4 -0.94 12.94 -13.76
N ARG A 5 0.09 13.52 -14.39
CA ARG A 5 0.30 14.98 -14.37
C ARG A 5 -0.72 15.73 -15.21
N GLN A 6 -1.16 15.14 -16.32
CA GLN A 6 -2.19 15.72 -17.20
C GLN A 6 -3.57 15.72 -16.54
N LEU A 7 -3.85 14.73 -15.68
CA LEU A 7 -5.11 14.62 -14.93
C LEU A 7 -5.26 15.68 -13.81
N GLY A 8 -4.22 16.46 -13.50
CA GLY A 8 -4.32 17.58 -12.56
C GLY A 8 -4.77 17.13 -11.16
N ASP A 9 -5.84 17.73 -10.63
CA ASP A 9 -6.44 17.40 -9.34
C ASP A 9 -7.74 16.60 -9.46
N ASP A 10 -8.05 16.06 -10.64
CA ASP A 10 -9.22 15.19 -10.84
C ASP A 10 -8.97 13.82 -10.23
N ILE A 11 -9.37 13.65 -8.96
CA ILE A 11 -9.18 12.42 -8.19
C ILE A 11 -9.89 11.24 -8.88
N ALA A 12 -11.11 11.44 -9.38
CA ALA A 12 -11.88 10.37 -10.01
C ALA A 12 -11.21 9.88 -11.31
N ALA A 13 -10.67 10.79 -12.11
CA ALA A 13 -9.94 10.42 -13.32
C ALA A 13 -8.61 9.71 -13.01
N LYS A 14 -7.90 10.15 -11.95
CA LYS A 14 -6.68 9.48 -11.49
C LYS A 14 -6.96 8.06 -10.99
N ASP A 15 -8.00 7.91 -10.20
CA ASP A 15 -8.42 6.62 -9.65
C ASP A 15 -8.79 5.65 -10.76
N PHE A 16 -9.66 6.07 -11.68
CA PHE A 16 -10.00 5.30 -12.88
C PHE A 16 -8.77 4.88 -13.70
N TYR A 17 -7.80 5.79 -13.86
CA TYR A 17 -6.55 5.48 -14.56
C TYR A 17 -5.67 4.47 -13.81
N LEU A 18 -5.58 4.56 -12.47
CA LEU A 18 -4.86 3.59 -11.64
C LEU A 18 -5.51 2.22 -11.72
N GLU A 19 -6.83 2.14 -11.53
CA GLU A 19 -7.56 0.88 -11.60
C GLU A 19 -7.36 0.22 -12.95
N LYS A 20 -7.51 0.98 -14.05
CA LYS A 20 -7.27 0.48 -15.41
C LYS A 20 -5.86 -0.06 -15.58
N CYS A 21 -4.84 0.66 -15.11
CA CYS A 21 -3.45 0.18 -15.19
C CYS A 21 -3.26 -1.09 -14.35
N THR A 22 -3.84 -1.10 -13.15
CA THR A 22 -3.75 -2.22 -12.21
C THR A 22 -4.37 -3.48 -12.82
N ASP A 23 -5.56 -3.38 -13.39
CA ASP A 23 -6.24 -4.50 -14.07
C ASP A 23 -5.48 -4.99 -15.30
N GLN A 24 -4.88 -4.08 -16.06
CA GLN A 24 -4.10 -4.44 -17.24
C GLN A 24 -2.87 -5.30 -16.92
N PHE A 25 -2.28 -5.12 -15.74
CA PHE A 25 -1.04 -5.79 -15.34
C PHE A 25 -1.22 -6.71 -14.12
N MET A 26 -2.46 -7.09 -13.78
CA MET A 26 -2.73 -7.86 -12.57
C MET A 26 -2.06 -9.23 -12.60
N ASP A 27 -1.90 -9.84 -13.77
CA ASP A 27 -1.16 -11.09 -13.96
C ASP A 27 0.30 -10.96 -13.50
N ILE A 28 0.99 -9.90 -13.95
CA ILE A 28 2.38 -9.62 -13.56
C ILE A 28 2.45 -9.23 -12.08
N ILE A 29 1.48 -8.47 -11.58
CA ILE A 29 1.43 -8.06 -10.17
C ILE A 29 1.24 -9.29 -9.28
N ASP A 30 0.32 -10.19 -9.62
CA ASP A 30 0.09 -11.44 -8.89
C ASP A 30 1.38 -12.30 -8.84
N GLU A 31 2.11 -12.41 -9.95
CA GLU A 31 3.40 -13.12 -9.98
C GLU A 31 4.44 -12.50 -9.04
N ILE A 32 4.52 -11.16 -9.00
CA ILE A 32 5.42 -10.44 -8.09
C ILE A 32 5.00 -10.67 -6.63
N LEU A 33 3.71 -10.54 -6.31
CA LEU A 33 3.19 -10.73 -4.96
C LEU A 33 3.44 -12.17 -4.49
N GLN A 34 3.13 -13.17 -5.33
CA GLN A 34 3.37 -14.57 -5.01
C GLN A 34 4.86 -14.84 -4.77
N LEU A 35 5.76 -14.29 -5.61
CA LEU A 35 7.20 -14.43 -5.42
C LEU A 35 7.66 -13.84 -4.09
N LEU A 36 7.13 -12.68 -3.68
CA LEU A 36 7.45 -12.08 -2.39
C LEU A 36 6.99 -12.99 -1.23
N ILE A 37 5.77 -13.51 -1.31
CA ILE A 37 5.18 -14.40 -0.30
C ILE A 37 6.02 -15.68 -0.17
N ASP A 38 6.33 -16.34 -1.28
CA ASP A 38 7.12 -17.58 -1.32
C ASP A 38 8.53 -17.40 -0.74
N GLN A 39 9.07 -16.18 -0.84
CA GLN A 39 10.38 -15.81 -0.28
C GLN A 39 10.32 -15.30 1.17
N GLY A 40 9.14 -15.30 1.81
CA GLY A 40 8.94 -14.76 3.15
C GLY A 40 9.22 -13.26 3.23
N ARG A 41 8.95 -12.52 2.15
CA ARG A 41 9.04 -11.05 2.07
C ARG A 41 7.66 -10.44 2.28
N GLY A 42 7.66 -9.17 2.65
CA GLY A 42 6.45 -8.37 2.77
C GLY A 42 6.41 -7.22 1.80
N ILE A 43 5.28 -6.53 1.79
CA ILE A 43 5.10 -5.24 1.11
C ILE A 43 4.97 -4.11 2.15
N GLU A 44 5.05 -2.87 1.68
CA GLU A 44 4.82 -1.68 2.50
C GLU A 44 3.51 -1.03 2.09
N ILE A 45 2.69 -0.61 3.06
CA ILE A 45 1.71 0.46 2.84
C ILE A 45 2.40 1.81 3.08
N ASN A 46 2.53 2.57 2.00
CA ASN A 46 3.22 3.85 1.99
C ASN A 46 2.20 5.01 1.97
N THR A 47 2.22 5.83 3.00
CA THR A 47 1.23 6.90 3.22
C THR A 47 1.54 8.18 2.45
N ALA A 48 2.66 8.24 1.71
CA ALA A 48 2.99 9.38 0.86
C ALA A 48 2.01 9.55 -0.32
N GLY A 49 1.24 8.52 -0.68
CA GLY A 49 0.21 8.62 -1.71
C GLY A 49 -0.83 9.71 -1.41
N TRP A 50 -1.25 9.85 -0.15
CA TRP A 50 -2.15 10.92 0.29
C TRP A 50 -1.51 12.30 0.19
N LYS A 51 -0.24 12.41 0.62
CA LYS A 51 0.51 13.67 0.56
C LYS A 51 0.57 14.24 -0.86
N TYR A 52 0.71 13.37 -1.86
CA TYR A 52 0.81 13.75 -3.27
C TYR A 52 -0.54 13.74 -4.01
N GLY A 53 -1.66 13.70 -3.28
CA GLY A 53 -3.00 13.88 -3.85
C GLY A 53 -3.47 12.70 -4.71
N LEU A 54 -3.06 11.48 -4.37
CA LEU A 54 -3.61 10.26 -4.98
C LEU A 54 -4.96 9.86 -4.38
N GLY A 55 -5.30 10.33 -3.17
CA GLY A 55 -6.50 9.89 -2.44
C GLY A 55 -6.33 8.54 -1.72
N HIS A 56 -5.25 7.82 -2.02
CA HIS A 56 -4.98 6.44 -1.60
C HIS A 56 -3.52 6.30 -1.11
N PRO A 57 -3.19 5.25 -0.34
CA PRO A 57 -1.81 4.88 -0.09
C PRO A 57 -1.17 4.29 -1.35
N ASN A 58 0.12 4.00 -1.29
CA ASN A 58 0.81 3.21 -2.29
C ASN A 58 1.34 1.91 -1.66
N PRO A 59 1.02 0.72 -2.18
CA PRO A 59 0.14 0.46 -3.32
C PRO A 59 -1.33 0.75 -2.99
N HIS A 60 -2.16 0.82 -4.05
CA HIS A 60 -3.61 0.97 -3.93
C HIS A 60 -4.23 -0.18 -3.12
N GLU A 61 -5.36 0.08 -2.47
CA GLU A 61 -6.08 -0.85 -1.60
C GLU A 61 -6.42 -2.16 -2.32
N LYS A 62 -6.72 -2.10 -3.62
CA LYS A 62 -6.92 -3.28 -4.47
C LYS A 62 -5.73 -4.25 -4.44
N ILE A 63 -4.51 -3.75 -4.41
CA ILE A 63 -3.29 -4.56 -4.33
C ILE A 63 -3.06 -5.07 -2.90
N LEU A 64 -3.40 -4.27 -1.88
CA LEU A 64 -3.33 -4.71 -0.48
C LEU A 64 -4.29 -5.88 -0.23
N THR A 65 -5.54 -5.77 -0.69
CA THR A 65 -6.52 -6.86 -0.64
C THR A 65 -6.03 -8.08 -1.40
N ARG A 66 -5.50 -7.89 -2.62
CA ARG A 66 -5.00 -9.00 -3.43
C ARG A 66 -3.81 -9.73 -2.78
N TYR A 67 -2.87 -8.98 -2.19
CA TYR A 67 -1.76 -9.55 -1.44
C TYR A 67 -2.24 -10.44 -0.29
N LEU A 68 -3.27 -10.01 0.44
CA LEU A 68 -3.88 -10.82 1.51
C LEU A 68 -4.57 -12.08 0.96
N GLU A 69 -5.31 -11.98 -0.15
CA GLU A 69 -5.97 -13.12 -0.80
C GLU A 69 -4.99 -14.21 -1.25
N LEU A 70 -3.79 -13.80 -1.70
CA LEU A 70 -2.70 -14.70 -2.09
C LEU A 70 -1.95 -15.30 -0.88
N GLY A 71 -2.33 -14.94 0.36
CA GLY A 71 -1.73 -15.45 1.59
C GLY A 71 -0.61 -14.59 2.16
N GLY A 72 -0.45 -13.35 1.69
CA GLY A 72 0.51 -12.40 2.20
C GLY A 72 0.15 -11.88 3.60
N GLU A 73 1.09 -11.97 4.54
CA GLU A 73 0.89 -11.55 5.93
C GLU A 73 1.84 -10.44 6.39
N ILE A 74 3.01 -10.32 5.76
CA ILE A 74 4.03 -9.34 6.16
C ILE A 74 3.72 -8.01 5.48
N LEU A 75 3.32 -7.01 6.27
CA LEU A 75 2.94 -5.67 5.79
C LEU A 75 3.50 -4.59 6.72
N SER A 76 4.50 -3.82 6.27
CA SER A 76 5.04 -2.69 7.03
C SER A 76 4.36 -1.37 6.68
N ILE A 77 4.50 -0.35 7.54
CA ILE A 77 3.96 1.00 7.33
C ILE A 77 5.11 1.98 7.14
N GLY A 78 5.04 2.82 6.09
CA GLY A 78 6.05 3.84 5.79
C GLY A 78 5.42 5.17 5.39
N SER A 79 6.06 6.29 5.78
CA SER A 79 5.61 7.65 5.39
C SER A 79 6.43 8.27 4.27
N ASP A 80 7.55 7.63 3.90
CA ASP A 80 8.53 8.16 2.95
C ASP A 80 8.96 9.61 3.26
N ALA A 81 9.12 9.89 4.56
CA ALA A 81 9.42 11.22 5.06
C ALA A 81 10.84 11.66 4.68
N HIS A 82 10.94 12.69 3.85
CA HIS A 82 12.20 13.35 3.50
C HIS A 82 12.49 14.59 4.38
N GLU A 83 11.60 14.91 5.31
CA GLU A 83 11.75 15.99 6.29
C GLU A 83 10.92 15.72 7.55
N ALA A 84 11.34 16.28 8.69
CA ALA A 84 10.81 15.92 10.00
C ALA A 84 9.29 16.13 10.15
N LYS A 85 8.72 17.16 9.51
CA LYS A 85 7.27 17.43 9.55
C LYS A 85 6.42 16.37 8.85
N HIS A 86 7.03 15.50 8.05
CA HIS A 86 6.36 14.40 7.36
C HIS A 86 6.56 13.04 8.04
N LEU A 87 7.28 12.98 9.16
CA LEU A 87 7.47 11.75 9.91
C LEU A 87 6.10 11.22 10.37
N GLY A 88 5.75 10.01 9.96
CA GLY A 88 4.47 9.38 10.31
C GLY A 88 3.26 10.07 9.68
N TYR A 89 3.45 10.82 8.59
CA TYR A 89 2.37 11.49 7.89
C TYR A 89 1.23 10.53 7.57
N SER A 90 0.01 10.87 7.96
CA SER A 90 -1.21 10.09 7.70
C SER A 90 -1.25 8.66 8.27
N PHE A 91 -0.42 8.35 9.29
CA PHE A 91 -0.46 7.03 9.92
C PHE A 91 -1.79 6.74 10.63
N GLU A 92 -2.51 7.78 11.07
CA GLU A 92 -3.82 7.65 11.71
C GLU A 92 -4.90 7.03 10.81
N GLN A 93 -4.72 7.08 9.48
CA GLN A 93 -5.66 6.51 8.51
C GLN A 93 -5.42 5.03 8.25
N VAL A 94 -4.20 4.55 8.51
CA VAL A 94 -3.75 3.20 8.15
C VAL A 94 -4.63 2.10 8.79
N PRO A 95 -4.98 2.14 10.09
CA PRO A 95 -5.80 1.08 10.69
C PRO A 95 -7.15 0.89 9.99
N ALA A 96 -7.80 1.99 9.60
CA ALA A 96 -9.09 1.94 8.91
C ALA A 96 -8.96 1.30 7.52
N VAL A 97 -7.95 1.72 6.74
CA VAL A 97 -7.67 1.16 5.41
C VAL A 97 -7.34 -0.32 5.49
N LEU A 98 -6.46 -0.71 6.40
CA LEU A 98 -6.06 -2.11 6.57
C LEU A 98 -7.24 -2.99 7.02
N SER A 99 -8.09 -2.47 7.90
CA SER A 99 -9.31 -3.16 8.33
C SER A 99 -10.28 -3.37 7.17
N GLN A 100 -10.46 -2.36 6.31
CA GLN A 100 -11.29 -2.45 5.10
C GLN A 100 -10.75 -3.47 4.08
N CYS A 101 -9.42 -3.59 3.98
CA CYS A 101 -8.76 -4.59 3.14
C CYS A 101 -8.78 -6.01 3.75
N GLY A 102 -9.19 -6.16 5.01
CA GLY A 102 -9.30 -7.46 5.70
C GLY A 102 -8.09 -7.86 6.56
N PHE A 103 -7.08 -7.00 6.70
CA PHE A 103 -5.96 -7.27 7.61
C PHE A 103 -6.41 -7.19 9.07
N ARG A 104 -5.73 -7.95 9.93
CA ARG A 104 -5.95 -7.94 11.39
C ARG A 104 -4.77 -7.36 12.17
N TYR A 105 -3.63 -7.19 11.51
CA TYR A 105 -2.39 -6.73 12.08
C TYR A 105 -1.50 -6.10 11.00
N TYR A 106 -0.52 -5.30 11.42
CA TYR A 106 0.62 -4.89 10.59
C TYR A 106 1.92 -5.46 11.18
N THR A 107 3.03 -5.32 10.47
CA THR A 107 4.33 -5.87 10.86
C THR A 107 5.30 -4.77 11.29
N GLU A 108 5.83 -4.88 12.50
CA GLU A 108 7.05 -4.20 12.91
C GLU A 108 8.26 -5.12 12.79
N PHE A 109 9.42 -4.58 12.45
CA PHE A 109 10.66 -5.34 12.41
C PHE A 109 11.58 -4.94 13.55
N LYS A 110 12.04 -5.93 14.32
CA LYS A 110 13.09 -5.77 15.33
C LYS A 110 14.16 -6.82 15.09
N ASP A 111 15.43 -6.41 15.00
CA ASP A 111 16.56 -7.31 14.71
C ASP A 111 16.32 -8.17 13.45
N ARG A 112 15.69 -7.57 12.43
CA ARG A 112 15.27 -8.21 11.18
C ARG A 112 14.26 -9.37 11.37
N LYS A 113 13.58 -9.43 12.52
CA LYS A 113 12.51 -10.39 12.81
C LYS A 113 11.15 -9.67 12.79
N PRO A 114 10.15 -10.22 12.09
CA PRO A 114 8.81 -9.63 12.04
C PRO A 114 8.09 -9.84 13.37
N ARG A 115 7.30 -8.84 13.77
CA ARG A 115 6.37 -8.87 14.90
C ARG A 115 5.02 -8.36 14.42
N MET A 116 4.00 -9.21 14.52
CA MET A 116 2.63 -8.84 14.15
C MET A 116 2.00 -8.02 15.26
N ILE A 117 1.58 -6.80 14.94
CA ILE A 117 0.94 -5.86 15.84
C ILE A 117 -0.54 -5.74 15.45
N PRO A 118 -1.49 -6.12 16.32
CA PRO A 118 -2.92 -6.03 16.02
C PRO A 118 -3.35 -4.62 15.63
N LEU A 119 -4.31 -4.53 14.71
CA LEU A 119 -5.05 -3.29 14.47
C LEU A 119 -5.98 -3.09 15.68
N SER A 120 -5.73 -2.03 16.46
CA SER A 120 -6.52 -1.65 17.64
C SER A 120 -7.87 -1.06 17.26
#